data_AF-A0A6N9T016-F1
#
_entry.id   AF-A0A6N9T016-F1
#
_cell.length_a   1.000
_cell.length_b   1.000
_cell.length_c   1.000
_cell.angle_alpha   90.00
_cell.angle_beta   90.00
_cell.angle_gamma   90.00
#
_symmetry.space_group_name_H-M   'P 1'
#
loop_
_entity.id
_entity.type
_entity.pdbx_description
1 polymer ?
#
loop_
_entity_poly.entity_id
_entity_poly.type
_entity_poly.pdbx_seq_one_letter_code
_entity_poly.pdbx_strand_id
1 'polypeptide(L)'
;MERLTLDANRCWFKSKDPAFARYSLAPELSSFSGKPRFLLVPKGQPEARPLLVVEGKSGSAEIDTYGPLTSQSLGRRVDADLGRWTAGDDGCTA
;
A
#
# COMPACT_ATOMS: atom_id res chain seq x y z
N MET A 1 9.07 0.09 -6.41
CA MET A 1 7.91 0.78 -5.80
C MET A 1 6.80 1.11 -6.79
N GLU A 2 7.08 1.69 -7.96
CA GLU A 2 6.03 2.03 -8.95
C GLU A 2 5.06 0.86 -9.23
N ARG A 3 5.59 -0.34 -9.50
CA ARG A 3 4.79 -1.56 -9.69
C ARG A 3 3.87 -1.87 -8.51
N LEU A 4 4.39 -1.86 -7.28
CA LEU A 4 3.60 -2.12 -6.07
C LEU A 4 2.45 -1.10 -5.90
N THR A 5 2.70 0.18 -6.22
CA THR A 5 1.65 1.20 -6.18
C THR A 5 0.56 0.93 -7.23
N LEU A 6 0.94 0.48 -8.42
CA LEU A 6 -0.01 0.10 -9.47
C LEU A 6 -0.82 -1.15 -9.09
N ASP A 7 -0.17 -2.16 -8.52
CA ASP A 7 -0.83 -3.39 -8.06
C ASP A 7 -1.80 -3.10 -6.91
N ALA A 8 -1.39 -2.29 -5.93
CA ALA A 8 -2.28 -1.80 -4.87
C ALA A 8 -3.49 -1.05 -5.44
N ASN A 9 -3.27 -0.13 -6.37
CA ASN A 9 -4.38 0.60 -7.01
C ASN A 9 -5.34 -0.34 -7.74
N ARG A 10 -4.79 -1.29 -8.51
CA ARG A 10 -5.58 -2.24 -9.30
C ARG A 10 -6.35 -3.20 -8.40
N CYS A 11 -5.67 -3.85 -7.47
CA CYS A 11 -6.19 -4.98 -6.71
C CYS A 11 -6.94 -4.62 -5.45
N TRP A 12 -6.70 -3.45 -4.84
CA TRP A 12 -7.46 -3.01 -3.68
C TRP A 12 -8.58 -2.04 -4.05
N PHE A 13 -8.35 -1.14 -5.02
CA PHE A 13 -9.30 -0.05 -5.31
C PHE A 13 -10.08 -0.25 -6.61
N LYS A 14 -9.43 -0.52 -7.74
CA LYS A 14 -10.13 -0.69 -9.03
C LYS A 14 -10.95 -1.98 -9.10
N SER A 15 -10.47 -3.05 -8.48
CA SER A 15 -11.20 -4.31 -8.28
C SER A 15 -12.40 -4.17 -7.31
N LYS A 16 -12.45 -3.07 -6.55
CA LYS A 16 -13.44 -2.80 -5.49
C LYS A 16 -13.40 -3.83 -4.34
N ASP A 17 -12.20 -4.19 -3.89
CA ASP A 17 -12.03 -5.06 -2.71
C ASP A 17 -12.75 -4.46 -1.48
N PRO A 18 -13.74 -5.17 -0.89
CA PRO A 18 -14.49 -4.68 0.26
C PRO A 18 -13.61 -4.34 1.47
N ALA A 19 -12.48 -5.04 1.64
CA ALA A 19 -11.56 -4.82 2.74
C ALA A 19 -10.91 -3.42 2.68
N PHE A 20 -10.81 -2.86 1.47
CA PHE A 20 -10.17 -1.56 1.22
C PHE A 20 -11.15 -0.42 0.93
N ALA A 21 -12.46 -0.70 0.91
CA ALA A 21 -13.50 0.26 0.51
C ALA A 21 -13.56 1.55 1.34
N ARG A 22 -13.00 1.56 2.56
CA ARG A 22 -12.95 2.70 3.48
C ARG A 22 -11.70 3.55 3.34
N TYR A 23 -10.78 3.18 2.46
CA TYR A 23 -9.50 3.85 2.28
C TYR A 23 -9.35 4.47 0.90
N SER A 24 -8.29 5.23 0.70
CA SER A 24 -7.83 5.70 -0.61
C SER A 24 -6.32 5.59 -0.69
N LEU A 25 -5.84 5.30 -1.90
CA LEU A 25 -4.42 5.35 -2.21
C LEU A 25 -4.01 6.82 -2.35
N ALA A 26 -3.04 7.24 -1.54
CA ALA A 26 -2.36 8.52 -1.71
C ALA A 26 -0.92 8.24 -2.19
N PRO A 27 -0.61 8.50 -3.48
CA PRO A 27 0.77 8.52 -3.95
C PRO A 27 1.53 9.68 -3.27
N GLU A 28 2.86 9.56 -3.13
CA GLU A 28 3.65 10.50 -2.32
C GLU A 28 3.30 11.98 -2.57
N LEU A 29 2.66 12.59 -1.58
CA LEU A 29 2.22 13.98 -1.61
C LEU A 29 3.34 15.00 -1.41
N SER A 30 4.56 14.61 -0.99
CA SER A 30 5.76 15.47 -0.84
C SER A 30 6.86 14.76 -0.02
N SER A 31 7.38 13.64 -0.49
CA SER A 31 8.44 12.94 0.24
C SER A 31 9.82 13.53 -0.12
N PHE A 32 10.31 14.40 0.75
CA PHE A 32 11.71 14.88 0.72
C PHE A 32 12.70 13.83 1.28
N SER A 33 12.23 12.61 1.58
CA SER A 33 13.02 11.57 2.25
C SER A 33 13.97 10.79 1.32
N GLY A 34 13.80 10.92 0.01
CA GLY A 34 14.54 10.14 -1.00
C GLY A 34 14.15 8.66 -1.08
N LYS A 35 13.19 8.20 -0.27
CA LYS A 35 12.69 6.82 -0.29
C LYS A 35 11.29 6.76 -0.90
N PRO A 36 11.07 5.96 -1.95
CA PRO A 36 9.77 5.84 -2.58
C PRO A 36 8.79 5.10 -1.64
N ARG A 37 7.60 5.66 -1.45
CA ARG A 37 6.52 5.03 -0.66
C ARG A 37 5.16 5.21 -1.31
N PHE A 38 4.14 4.48 -0.85
CA PHE A 38 2.74 4.86 -1.06
C PHE A 38 1.97 4.74 0.25
N LEU A 39 0.82 5.41 0.33
CA LEU A 39 0.06 5.56 1.55
C LEU A 39 -1.37 5.08 1.36
N LEU A 40 -1.94 4.47 2.40
CA LEU A 40 -3.39 4.40 2.55
C LEU A 40 -3.86 5.41 3.58
N VAL A 41 -4.86 6.20 3.19
CA VAL A 41 -5.51 7.21 4.01
C VAL A 41 -7.01 6.91 4.09
N PRO A 42 -7.76 7.53 5.02
CA PRO A 42 -9.22 7.49 4.96
C PRO A 42 -9.75 7.93 3.59
N LYS A 43 -10.81 7.27 3.13
CA LYS A 43 -11.39 7.55 1.82
C LYS A 43 -11.76 9.03 1.66
N GLY A 44 -11.34 9.62 0.55
CA GLY A 44 -11.60 11.02 0.21
C GLY A 44 -10.79 12.04 1.03
N GLN A 45 -9.81 11.60 1.83
CA GLN A 45 -8.99 12.47 2.67
C GLN A 45 -7.48 12.27 2.38
N PRO A 46 -6.98 12.71 1.20
CA PRO A 46 -5.59 12.51 0.77
C PRO A 46 -4.55 13.10 1.73
N GLU A 47 -4.88 14.21 2.42
CA GLU A 47 -3.97 14.90 3.36
C GLU A 47 -4.10 14.40 4.81
N ALA A 48 -5.01 13.46 5.08
CA ALA A 48 -5.15 12.92 6.42
C ALA A 48 -3.94 12.06 6.81
N ARG A 49 -3.78 11.84 8.11
CA ARG A 49 -2.73 10.98 8.65
C ARG A 49 -2.79 9.58 8.00
N PRO A 50 -1.67 9.08 7.44
CA PRO A 50 -1.62 7.74 6.86
C PRO A 50 -1.96 6.65 7.88
N LEU A 51 -2.77 5.69 7.43
CA LEU A 51 -3.16 4.50 8.17
C LEU A 51 -2.29 3.28 7.80
N LEU A 52 -1.77 3.27 6.57
CA LEU A 52 -0.72 2.37 6.12
C LEU A 52 0.32 3.18 5.35
N VAL A 53 1.59 2.88 5.60
CA VAL A 53 2.72 3.36 4.81
C VAL A 53 3.46 2.13 4.30
N VAL A 54 3.69 2.05 2.99
CA VAL A 54 4.54 1.03 2.36
C VAL A 54 5.72 1.75 1.75
N GLU A 55 6.91 1.56 2.31
CA GLU A 55 8.15 2.23 1.92
C GLU A 55 9.15 1.22 1.36
N GLY A 56 9.80 1.56 0.24
CA GLY A 56 10.92 0.75 -0.27
C GLY A 56 12.23 1.10 0.44
N LYS A 57 13.02 0.08 0.80
CA LYS A 57 14.38 0.29 1.31
C LYS A 57 15.32 0.65 0.17
N SER A 58 16.09 1.72 0.34
CA SER A 58 17.04 2.20 -0.66
C SER A 58 18.04 1.11 -1.04
N GLY A 59 18.28 0.93 -2.35
CA GLY A 59 19.24 -0.05 -2.88
C GLY A 59 18.79 -1.52 -2.81
N SER A 60 17.53 -1.82 -2.49
CA SER A 60 17.01 -3.19 -2.40
C SER A 60 15.58 -3.32 -2.93
N ALA A 61 15.12 -4.57 -3.12
CA ALA A 61 13.73 -4.88 -3.39
C ALA A 61 12.87 -5.03 -2.12
N GLU A 62 13.49 -4.88 -0.94
CA GLU A 62 12.79 -4.97 0.34
C GLU A 62 11.88 -3.76 0.55
N ILE A 63 10.79 -4.02 1.27
CA ILE A 63 9.82 -3.02 1.68
C ILE A 63 9.61 -3.10 3.19
N ASP A 64 9.27 -1.96 3.79
CA ASP A 64 8.81 -1.87 5.16
C ASP A 64 7.36 -1.37 5.17
N THR A 65 6.57 -1.88 6.11
CA THR A 65 5.16 -1.51 6.29
C THR A 65 4.94 -0.92 7.67
N TYR A 66 4.26 0.23 7.74
CA TYR A 66 4.00 0.94 8.99
C TYR A 66 2.54 1.37 9.12
N GLY A 67 2.11 1.64 10.35
CA GLY A 67 0.86 2.32 10.66
C GLY A 67 -0.23 1.42 11.24
N PRO A 68 -1.36 2.00 11.67
CA PRO A 68 -2.43 1.29 12.37
C PRO A 68 -3.02 0.08 11.64
N LEU A 69 -2.95 0.01 10.31
CA LEU A 69 -3.52 -1.12 9.56
C LEU A 69 -2.68 -2.40 9.64
N THR A 70 -1.38 -2.30 9.99
CA THR A 70 -0.50 -3.47 10.07
C THR A 70 -0.82 -4.37 11.26
N SER A 71 -1.38 -3.82 12.35
CA SER A 71 -1.74 -4.57 13.55
C SER A 71 -3.16 -5.13 13.55
N GLN A 72 -3.94 -4.89 12.48
CA GLN A 72 -5.34 -5.32 12.37
C GLN A 72 -5.48 -6.59 11.53
N SER A 73 -6.69 -7.12 11.44
CA SER A 73 -7.01 -8.23 10.53
C SER A 73 -6.61 -7.94 9.08
N LEU A 74 -6.72 -6.67 8.66
CA LEU A 74 -6.30 -6.19 7.35
C LEU A 74 -4.78 -6.30 7.13
N GLY A 75 -3.96 -6.23 8.19
CA GLY A 75 -2.51 -6.27 8.09
C GLY A 75 -2.00 -7.56 7.44
N ARG A 76 -2.54 -8.71 7.86
CA ARG A 76 -2.22 -10.01 7.23
C ARG A 76 -2.55 -10.06 5.74
N ARG A 77 -3.62 -9.39 5.32
CA ARG A 77 -4.00 -9.32 3.90
C ARG A 77 -3.03 -8.43 3.14
N VAL A 78 -2.71 -7.27 3.68
CA VAL A 78 -1.69 -6.36 3.12
C VAL A 78 -0.36 -7.09 2.94
N ASP A 79 0.13 -7.79 3.97
CA ASP A 79 1.40 -8.50 3.92
C ASP A 79 1.41 -9.62 2.86
N ALA A 80 0.32 -10.38 2.75
CA ALA A 80 0.18 -11.44 1.76
C ALA A 80 0.17 -10.90 0.33
N ASP A 81 -0.56 -9.80 0.08
CA ASP A 81 -0.61 -9.15 -1.22
C ASP A 81 0.74 -8.54 -1.60
N LEU A 82 1.39 -7.82 -0.68
CA LEU A 82 2.71 -7.23 -0.90
C LEU A 82 3.79 -8.30 -1.11
N GLY A 83 3.76 -9.40 -0.36
CA GLY A 83 4.68 -10.53 -0.53
C GLY A 83 4.53 -11.17 -1.92
N ARG A 84 3.29 -11.34 -2.38
CA ARG A 84 3.00 -11.87 -3.73
C ARG A 84 3.51 -10.94 -4.82
N TRP A 85 3.22 -9.65 -4.72
CA TRP A 85 3.63 -8.66 -5.73
C TRP A 85 5.15 -8.43 -5.76
N THR A 86 5.82 -8.48 -4.60
CA THR A 86 7.30 -8.42 -4.54
C THR A 86 7.96 -9.67 -5.14
N ALA A 87 7.30 -10.84 -5.06
CA ALA A 87 7.72 -12.06 -5.75
C ALA A 87 7.44 -12.05 -7.27
N GLY A 88 6.71 -11.05 -7.78
CA GLY A 88 6.47 -10.84 -9.20
C GLY A 88 5.15 -11.38 -9.73
N ASP A 89 4.33 -12.01 -8.90
CA ASP A 89 2.94 -12.34 -9.23
C ASP A 89 2.09 -11.10 -8.96
N ASP A 90 1.45 -10.55 -9.99
CA ASP A 90 0.69 -9.31 -9.91
C ASP A 90 -0.83 -9.54 -9.67
N GLY A 91 -1.24 -10.78 -9.43
CA GLY A 91 -2.64 -11.18 -9.25
C GLY A 91 -3.36 -10.47 -8.09
N CYS A 92 -4.66 -10.27 -8.27
CA CYS A 92 -5.56 -9.76 -7.23
C CYS A 92 -6.23 -10.93 -6.50
N THR A 93 -6.17 -10.93 -5.17
CA THR A 93 -6.86 -11.91 -4.32
C THR A 93 -7.86 -11.14 -3.47
N ALA A 94 -9.10 -11.64 -3.35
CA ALA A 94 -10.20 -11.04 -2.57
C ALA A 94 -10.33 -11.72 -1.19
#